data_AF-A0A1H1GPI5-F1
#
_entry.id   AF-A0A1H1GPI5-F1
#
_cell.length_a   1.000
_cell.length_b   1.000
_cell.length_c   1.000
_cell.angle_alpha   90.00
_cell.angle_beta   90.00
_cell.angle_gamma   90.00
#
_symmetry.space_group_name_H-M   'P 1'
#
loop_
_entity.id
_entity.type
_entity.pdbx_description
1 polymer ?
#
loop_
_entity_poly.entity_id
_entity_poly.type
_entity_poly.pdbx_seq_one_letter_code
_entity_poly.pdbx_strand_id
1 'polypeptide(L)'
;MVSSVGPSASNAPIQPPVEPDGEGEAPQAQSPSEVNVASAQAEAPNPADSQTSIWGSFLSNLPAVDPDFENPLLSIPGTQAYSSDPTRYNAFVARVLVDPATTVADEDLPNNFSNPTPQQFLSWHPSVQLRYFRDNFSEEDIRNGNTKIGSGSDEIGIIRSDDKRDIIVVNNLTQSTIAQLSTSEQERLAASDIFRSKVAPLLDLLPNATTSLSDSRTVITGLIDAEIAKINNKPLNNKTSSSDRQTFNSDKQVYIEQLELFKANISTTAVFSRSGLATQLQEVIKRFERAHSFFDVPTPSSTSPAGSARNFVSSDGNVSINKGYRVFIEQEQRILSIKEAELQMLQLQGIAGTDSNGNSIVSRLDVPTLVALIQNQNSLKLQAVITMRTEQLTQLNQLSQAYSEMQRLVNETLKSFTQTGKDAEKEKHSLAVNLGSASQFTKSVFFMFEDVASGAPHPVETDFNATRPSHDMLNNGNGNLNEFSRTQWERFSTQLSDAVTLLNPQLLTNDINQDNREQNRAFEQATGTVRRGFDLNIQIARGFN
;
A
#
# COMPACT_ATOMS: atom_id res chain seq x y z
N MET A 1 -61.96 -12.54 28.40
CA MET A 1 -62.27 -11.11 28.21
C MET A 1 -61.85 -10.73 26.79
N VAL A 2 -62.85 -10.44 25.94
CA VAL A 2 -62.87 -9.66 24.68
C VAL A 2 -61.90 -10.12 23.56
N SER A 3 -62.31 -10.99 22.63
CA SER A 3 -62.98 -10.73 21.31
C SER A 3 -62.03 -10.15 20.24
N SER A 4 -61.62 -10.93 19.22
CA SER A 4 -62.23 -11.10 17.87
C SER A 4 -62.47 -9.76 17.15
N VAL A 5 -61.97 -9.52 15.93
CA VAL A 5 -62.64 -9.79 14.64
C VAL A 5 -61.70 -9.30 13.50
N GLY A 6 -61.39 -10.13 12.49
CA GLY A 6 -61.20 -9.67 11.09
C GLY A 6 -62.54 -9.81 10.33
N PRO A 7 -62.74 -9.56 9.01
CA PRO A 7 -61.75 -9.48 7.91
C PRO A 7 -62.14 -8.54 6.71
N SER A 8 -61.44 -8.72 5.56
CA SER A 8 -61.92 -8.63 4.15
C SER A 8 -62.19 -7.26 3.49
N ALA A 9 -61.43 -6.86 2.44
CA ALA A 9 -61.66 -7.06 0.98
C ALA A 9 -62.06 -5.70 0.31
N SER A 10 -61.87 -5.33 -0.96
CA SER A 10 -61.48 -5.98 -2.23
C SER A 10 -61.12 -4.92 -3.31
N ASN A 11 -60.36 -5.35 -4.33
CA ASN A 11 -60.44 -5.05 -5.78
C ASN A 11 -60.28 -3.63 -6.41
N ALA A 12 -59.12 -3.45 -7.07
CA ALA A 12 -58.89 -3.29 -8.54
C ALA A 12 -59.48 -2.08 -9.33
N PRO A 13 -59.22 -1.92 -10.66
CA PRO A 13 -57.98 -1.43 -11.33
C PRO A 13 -58.26 -0.33 -12.39
N ILE A 14 -57.31 0.57 -12.74
CA ILE A 14 -57.43 1.42 -13.97
C ILE A 14 -56.04 1.77 -14.58
N GLN A 15 -55.86 1.47 -15.88
CA GLN A 15 -54.96 2.11 -16.88
C GLN A 15 -55.86 2.74 -17.97
N PRO A 16 -55.35 3.44 -19.02
CA PRO A 16 -54.48 4.63 -19.10
C PRO A 16 -55.19 5.77 -19.91
N PRO A 17 -54.51 6.86 -20.33
CA PRO A 17 -54.25 7.01 -21.78
C PRO A 17 -52.98 7.81 -22.21
N VAL A 18 -52.40 7.35 -23.33
CA VAL A 18 -51.96 8.01 -24.60
C VAL A 18 -51.23 9.37 -24.61
N GLU A 19 -50.14 9.39 -25.40
CA GLU A 19 -49.21 10.46 -25.82
C GLU A 19 -49.86 11.62 -26.62
N PRO A 20 -49.12 12.72 -26.95
CA PRO A 20 -48.35 12.71 -28.20
C PRO A 20 -47.01 13.51 -28.21
N ASP A 21 -46.17 13.12 -29.16
CA ASP A 21 -45.24 13.88 -30.01
C ASP A 21 -44.15 14.77 -29.41
N GLY A 22 -42.90 14.45 -29.78
CA GLY A 22 -41.72 15.28 -29.58
C GLY A 22 -40.55 14.79 -30.42
N GLU A 23 -40.51 15.27 -31.67
CA GLU A 23 -39.40 15.13 -32.63
C GLU A 23 -38.08 15.64 -32.05
N GLY A 24 -36.97 14.95 -32.35
CA GLY A 24 -35.62 15.35 -31.97
C GLY A 24 -34.56 14.55 -32.72
N GLU A 25 -34.04 15.18 -33.77
CA GLU A 25 -33.07 14.68 -34.75
C GLU A 25 -31.78 14.09 -34.13
N ALA A 26 -31.33 12.95 -34.65
CA ALA A 26 -29.98 12.43 -34.45
C ALA A 26 -29.26 12.33 -35.81
N PRO A 27 -28.11 12.99 -36.01
CA PRO A 27 -27.39 12.90 -37.27
C PRO A 27 -26.49 11.66 -37.34
N GLN A 28 -26.32 11.25 -38.59
CA GLN A 28 -25.68 10.04 -39.08
C GLN A 28 -24.17 9.94 -38.83
N ALA A 29 -23.74 8.69 -38.91
CA ALA A 29 -22.39 8.17 -38.97
C ALA A 29 -21.44 8.90 -39.94
N GLN A 30 -20.20 9.08 -39.49
CA GLN A 30 -19.02 9.10 -40.36
C GLN A 30 -17.91 8.27 -39.72
N SER A 31 -17.57 7.17 -40.38
CA SER A 31 -16.29 6.49 -40.24
C SER A 31 -15.16 7.40 -40.75
N PRO A 32 -13.94 7.25 -40.24
CA PRO A 32 -12.85 7.12 -41.20
C PRO A 32 -11.82 6.05 -40.82
N SER A 33 -11.58 5.21 -41.83
CA SER A 33 -10.26 4.91 -42.39
C SER A 33 -9.20 4.22 -41.54
N GLU A 34 -8.93 3.00 -41.97
CA GLU A 34 -7.68 2.25 -41.85
C GLU A 34 -6.44 3.15 -41.91
N VAL A 35 -5.57 3.03 -40.90
CA VAL A 35 -4.15 3.37 -41.01
C VAL A 35 -3.35 2.12 -40.63
N ASN A 36 -2.86 1.46 -41.67
CA ASN A 36 -1.76 0.52 -41.61
C ASN A 36 -0.51 1.25 -41.11
N VAL A 37 0.05 0.87 -39.95
CA VAL A 37 1.45 1.18 -39.62
C VAL A 37 2.13 -0.11 -39.20
N ALA A 38 3.14 -0.47 -40.01
CA ALA A 38 4.01 -1.60 -39.84
C ALA A 38 4.74 -1.58 -38.48
N SER A 39 4.77 -2.74 -37.86
CA SER A 39 5.57 -3.06 -36.67
C SER A 39 7.06 -3.07 -37.02
N ALA A 40 7.74 -1.95 -36.75
CA ALA A 40 9.19 -1.94 -36.59
C ALA A 40 9.52 -2.25 -35.13
N GLN A 41 10.06 -3.45 -34.91
CA GLN A 41 10.66 -3.93 -33.68
C GLN A 41 11.87 -3.03 -33.35
N ALA A 42 11.69 -2.09 -32.42
CA ALA A 42 12.78 -1.48 -31.67
C ALA A 42 12.69 -2.00 -30.24
N GLU A 43 13.75 -2.67 -29.77
CA GLU A 43 13.90 -3.05 -28.37
C GLU A 43 13.71 -1.80 -27.49
N ALA A 44 12.69 -1.83 -26.64
CA ALA A 44 12.48 -0.78 -25.65
C ALA A 44 13.66 -0.82 -24.66
N PRO A 45 14.37 0.30 -24.43
CA PRO A 45 15.42 0.35 -23.43
C PRO A 45 14.82 0.06 -22.05
N ASN A 46 15.56 -0.72 -21.26
CA ASN A 46 15.19 -1.10 -19.90
C ASN A 46 14.98 0.17 -19.04
N PRO A 47 13.76 0.44 -18.51
CA PRO A 47 13.50 1.66 -17.76
C PRO A 47 14.27 1.75 -16.43
N ALA A 48 14.84 0.63 -15.95
CA ALA A 48 15.69 0.57 -14.77
C ALA A 48 17.00 1.38 -14.89
N ASP A 49 17.56 1.51 -16.11
CA ASP A 49 18.83 2.21 -16.32
C ASP A 49 18.69 3.74 -16.48
N SER A 50 17.47 4.22 -16.74
CA SER A 50 17.23 5.64 -17.04
C SER A 50 16.87 6.51 -15.83
N GLN A 51 16.47 5.95 -14.68
CA GLN A 51 16.02 6.74 -13.52
C GLN A 51 16.97 6.75 -12.31
N THR A 52 17.77 5.69 -12.09
CA THR A 52 18.96 5.77 -11.22
C THR A 52 19.97 6.77 -11.77
N SER A 53 20.01 6.92 -13.10
CA SER A 53 20.79 7.90 -13.85
C SER A 53 20.39 9.37 -13.61
N ILE A 54 19.12 9.67 -13.30
CA ILE A 54 18.70 11.07 -13.06
C ILE A 54 19.25 11.58 -11.72
N TRP A 55 19.33 10.74 -10.69
CA TRP A 55 19.96 11.11 -9.42
C TRP A 55 21.47 10.89 -9.41
N GLY A 56 21.98 9.88 -10.11
CA GLY A 56 23.41 9.75 -10.38
C GLY A 56 23.96 11.00 -11.11
N SER A 57 23.21 11.53 -12.08
CA SER A 57 23.57 12.76 -12.79
C SER A 57 23.28 14.04 -11.99
N PHE A 58 22.22 14.08 -11.17
CA PHE A 58 21.99 15.22 -10.25
C PHE A 58 23.09 15.32 -9.19
N LEU A 59 23.45 14.18 -8.57
CA LEU A 59 24.51 14.11 -7.56
C LEU A 59 25.91 14.28 -8.18
N SER A 60 26.15 13.84 -9.42
CA SER A 60 27.41 14.09 -10.14
C SER A 60 27.51 15.50 -10.72
N ASN A 61 26.38 16.22 -10.87
CA ASN A 61 26.33 17.62 -11.29
C ASN A 61 26.22 18.59 -10.10
N LEU A 62 26.19 18.10 -8.86
CA LEU A 62 26.55 18.94 -7.73
C LEU A 62 28.00 19.39 -7.97
N PRO A 63 28.29 20.71 -7.96
CA PRO A 63 29.64 21.18 -8.19
C PRO A 63 30.57 20.46 -7.23
N ALA A 64 31.60 19.81 -7.77
CA ALA A 64 32.67 19.23 -6.95
C ALA A 64 33.15 20.32 -6.02
N VAL A 65 32.92 20.13 -4.71
CA VAL A 65 33.24 21.03 -3.58
C VAL A 65 33.97 22.27 -4.07
N ASP A 66 33.21 23.31 -4.45
CA ASP A 66 33.81 24.57 -4.85
C ASP A 66 34.59 25.07 -3.62
N PRO A 67 35.94 25.10 -3.67
CA PRO A 67 36.75 25.49 -2.51
C PRO A 67 36.49 26.94 -2.09
N ASP A 68 35.80 27.71 -2.95
CA ASP A 68 35.44 29.11 -2.72
C ASP A 68 33.95 29.30 -2.35
N PHE A 69 33.17 28.22 -2.20
CA PHE A 69 31.83 28.31 -1.61
C PHE A 69 31.96 28.50 -0.10
N GLU A 70 32.31 29.72 0.31
CA GLU A 70 32.24 30.15 1.70
C GLU A 70 30.80 29.98 2.18
N ASN A 71 30.57 28.91 2.96
CA ASN A 71 29.32 28.69 3.65
C ASN A 71 28.98 29.99 4.42
N PRO A 72 27.85 30.66 4.15
CA PRO A 72 27.51 31.95 4.77
C PRO A 72 27.37 31.86 6.30
N LEU A 73 27.42 30.66 6.89
CA LEU A 73 27.54 30.45 8.35
C LEU A 73 28.96 30.72 8.89
N LEU A 74 29.97 30.87 8.03
CA LEU A 74 31.38 31.15 8.37
C LEU A 74 31.68 32.64 8.54
N SER A 75 30.77 33.52 8.16
CA SER A 75 30.92 34.98 8.29
C SER A 75 30.33 35.54 9.58
N ILE A 76 29.73 34.71 10.44
CA ILE A 76 29.25 35.14 11.77
C ILE A 76 30.48 35.43 12.66
N PRO A 77 30.63 36.66 13.22
CA PRO A 77 31.74 37.00 14.08
C PRO A 77 31.86 36.01 15.26
N GLY A 78 32.98 35.27 15.32
CA GLY A 78 33.24 34.24 16.34
C GLY A 78 33.07 32.78 15.89
N THR A 79 32.57 32.49 14.68
CA THR A 79 32.41 31.11 14.16
C THR A 79 33.60 30.59 13.36
N GLN A 80 34.52 31.46 12.92
CA GLN A 80 35.71 31.08 12.13
C GLN A 80 36.63 30.08 12.83
N ALA A 81 36.68 30.07 14.17
CA ALA A 81 37.49 29.11 14.94
C ALA A 81 36.86 27.70 15.07
N TYR A 82 35.63 27.53 14.59
CA TYR A 82 34.80 26.33 14.78
C TYR A 82 34.34 25.68 13.47
N SER A 83 34.76 26.23 12.33
CA SER A 83 34.33 25.83 10.98
C SER A 83 34.83 24.45 10.53
N SER A 84 35.99 24.03 11.03
CA SER A 84 36.64 22.78 10.64
C SER A 84 36.34 21.61 11.59
N ASP A 85 35.62 21.85 12.70
CA ASP A 85 35.27 20.83 13.69
C ASP A 85 33.79 20.89 14.06
N PRO A 86 32.94 20.02 13.46
CA PRO A 86 31.51 19.96 13.72
C PRO A 86 31.15 19.76 15.20
N THR A 87 32.02 19.14 16.00
CA THR A 87 31.76 18.95 17.43
C THR A 87 31.89 20.25 18.22
N ARG A 88 32.76 21.17 17.79
CA ARG A 88 32.91 22.49 18.43
C ARG A 88 31.83 23.47 18.00
N TYR A 89 31.35 23.41 16.77
CA TYR A 89 30.19 24.20 16.34
C TYR A 89 28.93 23.80 17.11
N ASN A 90 28.66 22.50 17.26
CA ASN A 90 27.55 22.01 18.09
C ASN A 90 27.71 22.42 19.56
N ALA A 91 28.93 22.38 20.11
CA ALA A 91 29.21 22.87 21.47
C ALA A 91 29.05 24.40 21.62
N PHE A 92 29.34 25.18 20.57
CA PHE A 92 29.13 26.63 20.54
C PHE A 92 27.65 26.97 20.43
N VAL A 93 26.91 26.36 19.51
CA VAL A 93 25.45 26.53 19.39
C VAL A 93 24.77 26.12 20.70
N ALA A 94 25.15 25.00 21.30
CA ALA A 94 24.65 24.56 22.62
C ALA A 94 25.03 25.51 23.77
N ARG A 95 26.11 26.30 23.65
CA ARG A 95 26.51 27.34 24.63
C ARG A 95 25.81 28.67 24.42
N VAL A 96 25.45 29.01 23.18
CA VAL A 96 24.78 30.28 22.83
C VAL A 96 23.26 30.20 23.05
N LEU A 97 22.70 29.00 23.04
CA LEU A 97 21.29 28.75 23.35
C LEU A 97 21.04 28.84 24.85
N VAL A 98 20.66 30.02 25.31
CA VAL A 98 20.12 30.23 26.66
C VAL A 98 18.86 29.39 26.82
N ASP A 99 18.81 28.58 27.88
CA ASP A 99 17.60 27.85 28.25
C ASP A 99 16.46 28.86 28.46
N PRO A 100 15.36 28.82 27.69
CA PRO A 100 14.26 29.78 27.81
C PRO A 100 13.66 29.83 29.23
N ALA A 101 13.81 28.77 30.04
CA ALA A 101 13.40 28.76 31.44
C ALA A 101 14.23 29.71 32.33
N THR A 102 15.43 30.10 31.89
CA THR A 102 16.35 30.99 32.63
C THR A 102 16.18 32.47 32.29
N THR A 103 15.41 32.79 31.26
CA THR A 103 15.20 34.18 30.80
C THR A 103 13.97 34.85 31.41
N VAL A 104 13.09 34.08 32.07
CA VAL A 104 11.90 34.61 32.75
C VAL A 104 12.29 35.13 34.13
N ALA A 105 12.07 36.42 34.41
CA ALA A 105 12.32 37.00 35.73
C ALA A 105 11.22 36.59 36.73
N ASP A 106 11.53 36.61 38.04
CA ASP A 106 10.57 36.23 39.09
C ASP A 106 9.33 37.13 39.11
N GLU A 107 9.50 38.39 38.71
CA GLU A 107 8.44 39.40 38.62
C GLU A 107 7.47 39.16 37.45
N ASP A 108 7.87 38.38 36.45
CA ASP A 108 7.03 38.03 35.28
C ASP A 108 6.21 36.74 35.51
N LEU A 109 6.34 36.11 36.68
CA LEU A 109 5.62 34.88 37.00
C LEU A 109 4.14 35.16 37.29
N PRO A 110 3.21 34.38 36.71
CA PRO A 110 1.80 34.47 37.02
C PRO A 110 1.52 34.25 38.52
N ASN A 111 0.52 34.93 39.08
CA ASN A 111 0.15 34.79 40.51
C ASN A 111 -0.18 33.34 40.93
N ASN A 112 -0.61 32.51 39.99
CA ASN A 112 -0.94 31.10 40.20
C ASN A 112 0.22 30.15 39.82
N PHE A 113 1.45 30.66 39.69
CA PHE A 113 2.60 29.88 39.22
C PHE A 113 2.84 28.61 40.02
N SER A 114 2.67 28.60 41.33
CA SER A 114 2.94 27.41 42.17
C SER A 114 1.88 26.31 42.06
N ASN A 115 0.67 26.61 41.57
CA ASN A 115 -0.42 25.64 41.48
C ASN A 115 -1.44 26.03 40.40
N PRO A 116 -1.06 25.97 39.11
CA PRO A 116 -1.95 26.33 38.03
C PRO A 116 -3.03 25.27 37.81
N THR A 117 -4.22 25.71 37.36
CA THR A 117 -5.13 24.79 36.67
C THR A 117 -4.54 24.43 35.29
N PRO A 118 -4.92 23.29 34.71
CA PRO A 118 -4.50 22.89 33.36
C PRO A 118 -4.70 24.00 32.31
N GLN A 119 -5.87 24.65 32.29
CA GLN A 119 -6.19 25.72 31.35
C GLN A 119 -5.33 26.97 31.60
N GLN A 120 -5.05 27.29 32.86
CA GLN A 120 -4.16 28.39 33.18
C GLN A 120 -2.72 28.11 32.72
N PHE A 121 -2.20 26.91 32.98
CA PHE A 121 -0.88 26.50 32.51
C PHE A 121 -0.77 26.60 30.98
N LEU A 122 -1.75 26.07 30.25
CA LEU A 122 -1.77 26.12 28.78
C LEU A 122 -1.89 27.54 28.22
N SER A 123 -2.40 28.49 29.00
CA SER A 123 -2.48 29.91 28.61
C SER A 123 -1.17 30.68 28.83
N TRP A 124 -0.21 30.11 29.56
CA TRP A 124 1.07 30.76 29.82
C TRP A 124 1.98 30.76 28.59
N HIS A 125 2.91 31.71 28.57
CA HIS A 125 3.97 31.73 27.57
C HIS A 125 4.88 30.48 27.70
N PRO A 126 5.37 29.87 26.60
CA PRO A 126 6.19 28.64 26.67
C PRO A 126 7.40 28.73 27.59
N SER A 127 8.07 29.89 27.68
CA SER A 127 9.18 30.09 28.62
C SER A 127 8.77 29.98 30.09
N VAL A 128 7.57 30.46 30.44
CA VAL A 128 6.99 30.34 31.79
C VAL A 128 6.60 28.88 32.07
N GLN A 129 6.08 28.17 31.06
CA GLN A 129 5.76 26.73 31.16
C GLN A 129 7.02 25.90 31.40
N LEU A 130 8.09 26.13 30.65
CA LEU A 130 9.38 25.47 30.85
C LEU A 130 9.99 25.79 32.21
N ARG A 131 9.88 27.04 32.66
CA ARG A 131 10.33 27.44 33.99
C ARG A 131 9.53 26.75 35.09
N TYR A 132 8.20 26.71 34.97
CA TYR A 132 7.34 25.95 35.88
C TYR A 132 7.77 24.49 35.93
N PHE A 133 8.02 23.91 34.75
CA PHE A 133 8.42 22.51 34.62
C PHE A 133 9.74 22.21 35.34
N ARG A 134 10.74 23.10 35.20
CA ARG A 134 12.03 23.01 35.90
C ARG A 134 11.88 23.17 37.42
N ASP A 135 11.06 24.12 37.86
CA ASP A 135 10.99 24.53 39.27
C ASP A 135 10.09 23.59 40.10
N ASN A 136 9.14 22.87 39.48
CA ASN A 136 8.12 22.08 40.19
C ASN A 136 8.23 20.56 40.01
N PHE A 137 9.09 20.06 39.11
CA PHE A 137 9.30 18.63 38.90
C PHE A 137 10.77 18.27 39.07
N SER A 138 11.05 17.09 39.64
CA SER A 138 12.42 16.59 39.71
C SER A 138 12.91 16.19 38.31
N GLU A 139 14.22 16.26 38.08
CA GLU A 139 14.80 15.77 36.80
C GLU A 139 14.55 14.27 36.58
N GLU A 140 14.22 13.51 37.63
CA GLU A 140 13.80 12.11 37.52
C GLU A 140 12.36 12.00 37.02
N ASP A 141 11.43 12.78 37.58
CA ASP A 141 10.03 12.82 37.11
C ASP A 141 9.96 13.26 35.64
N ILE A 142 10.75 14.27 35.28
CA ILE A 142 10.89 14.77 33.91
C ILE A 142 11.39 13.67 32.98
N ARG A 143 12.44 12.95 33.37
CA ARG A 143 13.01 11.85 32.58
C ARG A 143 12.05 10.67 32.44
N ASN A 144 11.24 10.41 33.45
CA ASN A 144 10.29 9.30 33.45
C ASN A 144 8.94 9.67 32.79
N GLY A 145 8.73 10.93 32.38
CA GLY A 145 7.45 11.38 31.84
C GLY A 145 6.31 11.42 32.88
N ASN A 146 6.66 11.47 34.17
CA ASN A 146 5.74 11.45 35.31
C ASN A 146 5.31 12.86 35.73
N THR A 147 5.19 13.75 34.75
CA THR A 147 4.92 15.17 34.97
C THR A 147 3.50 15.51 34.56
N LYS A 148 2.74 16.04 35.53
CA LYS A 148 1.30 16.24 35.40
C LYS A 148 0.83 17.53 36.07
N ILE A 149 -0.21 18.11 35.52
CA ILE A 149 -0.84 19.33 36.06
C ILE A 149 -2.33 19.08 36.27
N GLY A 150 -2.82 19.55 37.42
CA GLY A 150 -4.21 19.35 37.84
C GLY A 150 -4.43 18.00 38.51
N SER A 151 -5.71 17.64 38.66
CA SER A 151 -6.14 16.37 39.25
C SER A 151 -7.47 15.92 38.67
N GLY A 152 -7.80 14.63 38.79
CA GLY A 152 -9.08 14.09 38.37
C GLY A 152 -9.31 14.12 36.84
N SER A 153 -10.51 14.56 36.43
CA SER A 153 -10.90 14.61 35.02
C SER A 153 -10.07 15.60 34.21
N ASP A 154 -9.63 16.69 34.84
CA ASP A 154 -8.99 17.81 34.16
C ASP A 154 -7.46 17.64 34.10
N GLU A 155 -6.91 16.58 34.70
CA GLU A 155 -5.48 16.29 34.72
C GLU A 155 -4.89 16.16 33.31
N ILE A 156 -3.85 16.95 33.04
CA ILE A 156 -3.05 16.91 31.81
C ILE A 156 -1.66 16.34 32.07
N GLY A 157 -1.19 15.51 31.15
CA GLY A 157 0.19 15.05 31.10
C GLY A 157 1.01 16.02 30.26
N ILE A 158 2.23 16.28 30.70
CA ILE A 158 3.17 17.16 30.00
C ILE A 158 4.52 16.49 29.94
N ILE A 159 5.28 16.67 28.86
CA ILE A 159 6.62 16.10 28.70
C ILE A 159 7.51 17.20 28.10
N ARG A 160 8.75 17.35 28.59
CA ARG A 160 9.72 18.26 27.99
C ARG A 160 10.30 17.66 26.71
N SER A 161 10.39 18.46 25.66
CA SER A 161 11.08 18.09 24.43
C SER A 161 12.57 17.84 24.66
N ASP A 162 13.21 17.05 23.80
CA ASP A 162 14.64 16.75 23.90
C ASP A 162 15.53 17.99 23.75
N ASP A 163 15.09 18.96 22.94
CA ASP A 163 15.78 20.23 22.75
C ASP A 163 15.60 21.20 23.93
N LYS A 164 14.77 20.84 24.92
CA LYS A 164 14.41 21.61 26.11
C LYS A 164 13.75 22.97 25.83
N ARG A 165 13.16 23.14 24.65
CA ARG A 165 12.56 24.41 24.23
C ARG A 165 11.04 24.41 24.22
N ASP A 166 10.42 23.25 24.36
CA ASP A 166 8.99 23.14 24.30
C ASP A 166 8.45 22.10 25.30
N ILE A 167 7.16 22.23 25.59
CA ILE A 167 6.40 21.30 26.41
C ILE A 167 5.35 20.63 25.52
N ILE A 168 5.40 19.31 25.50
CA ILE A 168 4.48 18.46 24.77
C ILE A 168 3.31 18.11 25.68
N VAL A 169 2.11 18.52 25.30
CA VAL A 169 0.88 18.22 26.04
C VAL A 169 0.33 16.86 25.60
N VAL A 170 0.47 15.85 26.46
CA VAL A 170 0.14 14.45 26.18
C VAL A 170 -1.30 14.27 25.71
N ASN A 171 -2.25 14.95 26.37
CA ASN A 171 -3.68 14.79 26.13
C ASN A 171 -4.14 15.23 24.72
N ASN A 172 -3.36 16.09 24.05
CA ASN A 172 -3.70 16.64 22.74
C ASN A 172 -2.92 15.98 21.59
N LEU A 173 -2.17 14.91 21.89
CA LEU A 173 -1.37 14.23 20.89
C LEU A 173 -2.23 13.48 19.88
N THR A 174 -1.87 13.60 18.61
CA THR A 174 -2.39 12.77 17.52
C THR A 174 -1.36 11.71 17.15
N GLN A 175 -1.77 10.65 16.46
CA GLN A 175 -0.84 9.63 15.96
C GLN A 175 0.28 10.23 15.09
N SER A 176 -0.03 11.22 14.26
CA SER A 176 0.94 11.91 13.41
C SER A 176 1.98 12.67 14.25
N THR A 177 1.54 13.40 15.27
CA THR A 177 2.43 14.13 16.18
C THR A 177 3.33 13.17 16.96
N ILE A 178 2.79 12.05 17.43
CA ILE A 178 3.56 11.02 18.16
C ILE A 178 4.65 10.41 17.26
N ALA A 179 4.34 10.14 15.99
CA ALA A 179 5.31 9.59 15.04
C ALA A 179 6.47 10.54 14.72
N GLN A 180 6.29 11.85 14.95
CA GLN A 180 7.33 12.88 14.76
C GLN A 180 8.23 13.06 15.98
N LEU A 181 7.83 12.52 17.14
CA LEU A 181 8.63 12.58 18.37
C LEU A 181 9.91 11.77 18.21
N SER A 182 10.98 12.24 18.84
CA SER A 182 12.22 11.48 18.94
C SER A 182 11.98 10.14 19.64
N THR A 183 12.84 9.15 19.43
CA THR A 183 12.74 7.87 20.15
C THR A 183 12.71 8.08 21.67
N SER A 184 13.53 9.01 22.19
CA SER A 184 13.61 9.25 23.63
C SER A 184 12.36 9.96 24.16
N GLU A 185 11.76 10.87 23.38
CA GLU A 185 10.46 11.49 23.69
C GLU A 185 9.33 10.46 23.67
N GLN A 186 9.35 9.54 22.70
CA GLN A 186 8.39 8.44 22.65
C GLN A 186 8.55 7.49 23.84
N GLU A 187 9.78 7.23 24.32
CA GLU A 187 10.02 6.41 25.52
C GLU A 187 9.48 7.08 26.77
N ARG A 188 9.67 8.40 26.92
CA ARG A 188 9.05 9.19 28.01
C ARG A 188 7.53 9.18 27.92
N LEU A 189 6.99 9.32 26.71
CA LEU A 189 5.56 9.27 26.46
C LEU A 189 4.99 7.88 26.80
N ALA A 190 5.67 6.82 26.38
CA ALA A 190 5.34 5.43 26.65
C ALA A 190 5.38 5.09 28.14
N ALA A 191 6.22 5.78 28.94
CA ALA A 191 6.26 5.65 30.39
C ALA A 191 5.16 6.43 31.12
N SER A 192 4.61 7.49 30.51
CA SER A 192 3.62 8.37 31.12
C SER A 192 2.28 7.66 31.40
N ASP A 193 1.85 7.67 32.67
CA ASP A 193 0.58 7.06 33.09
C ASP A 193 -0.63 7.70 32.39
N ILE A 194 -0.60 9.02 32.16
CA ILE A 194 -1.68 9.74 31.49
C ILE A 194 -1.78 9.31 30.03
N PHE A 195 -0.64 9.15 29.34
CA PHE A 195 -0.62 8.62 27.99
C PHE A 195 -1.21 7.20 27.96
N ARG A 196 -0.70 6.30 28.80
CA ARG A 196 -1.09 4.88 28.83
C ARG A 196 -2.56 4.66 29.18
N SER A 197 -3.13 5.50 30.06
CA SER A 197 -4.50 5.36 30.56
C SER A 197 -5.54 6.12 29.74
N LYS A 198 -5.21 7.32 29.22
CA LYS A 198 -6.18 8.18 28.53
C LYS A 198 -5.97 8.21 27.02
N VAL A 199 -4.74 8.33 26.53
CA VAL A 199 -4.47 8.61 25.10
C VAL A 199 -4.28 7.33 24.30
N ALA A 200 -3.44 6.40 24.80
CA ALA A 200 -3.11 5.17 24.09
C ALA A 200 -4.35 4.31 23.77
N PRO A 201 -5.35 4.13 24.67
CA PRO A 201 -6.56 3.37 24.34
C PRO A 201 -7.42 4.04 23.26
N LEU A 202 -7.52 5.37 23.27
CA LEU A 202 -8.32 6.12 22.29
C LEU A 202 -7.72 6.07 20.89
N LEU A 203 -6.39 6.04 20.79
CA LEU A 203 -5.66 6.04 19.53
C LEU A 203 -5.20 4.64 19.09
N ASP A 204 -5.63 3.58 19.79
CA ASP A 204 -5.20 2.19 19.53
C ASP A 204 -3.66 2.01 19.55
N LEU A 205 -3.01 2.66 20.51
CA LEU A 205 -1.56 2.65 20.68
C LEU A 205 -1.10 1.70 21.79
N LEU A 206 0.14 1.23 21.64
CA LEU A 206 0.92 0.53 22.65
C LEU A 206 2.18 1.34 22.97
N PRO A 207 2.66 1.35 24.22
CA PRO A 207 2.06 0.71 25.40
C PRO A 207 0.80 1.42 25.89
N ASN A 208 -0.05 0.67 26.61
CA ASN A 208 -1.26 1.17 27.25
C ASN A 208 -1.29 0.80 28.75
N ALA A 209 -2.39 1.07 29.44
CA ALA A 209 -2.52 0.84 30.88
C ALA A 209 -2.20 -0.60 31.32
N THR A 210 -2.42 -1.61 30.46
CA THR A 210 -2.21 -3.03 30.78
C THR A 210 -0.93 -3.62 30.22
N THR A 211 -0.17 -2.86 29.42
CA THR A 211 1.03 -3.35 28.74
C THR A 211 2.21 -2.43 29.01
N SER A 212 3.37 -2.99 29.36
CA SER A 212 4.62 -2.22 29.40
C SER A 212 5.19 -2.04 27.98
N LEU A 213 6.19 -1.17 27.83
CA LEU A 213 6.93 -1.05 26.57
C LEU A 213 7.57 -2.38 26.15
N SER A 214 8.18 -3.11 27.10
CA SER A 214 8.79 -4.41 26.85
C SER A 214 7.77 -5.45 26.39
N ASP A 215 6.60 -5.50 27.06
CA ASP A 215 5.52 -6.42 26.68
C ASP A 215 4.97 -6.06 25.29
N SER A 216 4.82 -4.75 25.01
CA SER A 216 4.36 -4.25 23.73
C SER A 216 5.29 -4.65 22.59
N ARG A 217 6.61 -4.49 22.77
CA ARG A 217 7.62 -4.93 21.80
C ARG A 217 7.57 -6.44 21.59
N THR A 218 7.38 -7.21 22.66
CA THR A 218 7.26 -8.69 22.59
C THR A 218 6.03 -9.12 21.81
N VAL A 219 4.86 -8.52 22.11
CA VAL A 219 3.60 -8.80 21.41
C VAL A 219 3.73 -8.48 19.92
N ILE A 220 4.27 -7.31 19.59
CA ILE A 220 4.43 -6.88 18.21
C ILE A 220 5.41 -7.79 17.46
N THR A 221 6.57 -8.09 18.06
CA THR A 221 7.55 -8.99 17.45
C THR A 221 6.96 -10.37 17.21
N GLY A 222 6.17 -10.90 18.16
CA GLY A 222 5.47 -12.17 18.00
C GLY A 222 4.44 -12.18 16.87
N LEU A 223 3.75 -11.05 16.63
CA LEU A 223 2.87 -10.91 15.47
C LEU A 223 3.64 -10.96 14.15
N ILE A 224 4.76 -10.25 14.06
CA ILE A 224 5.61 -10.27 12.86
C ILE A 224 6.18 -11.68 12.62
N ASP A 225 6.70 -12.33 13.66
CA ASP A 225 7.25 -13.68 13.59
C ASP A 225 6.19 -14.70 13.13
N ALA A 226 4.94 -14.55 13.56
CA ALA A 226 3.84 -15.39 13.11
C ALA A 226 3.55 -15.21 11.61
N GLU A 227 3.58 -13.97 11.10
CA GLU A 227 3.41 -13.70 9.67
C GLU A 227 4.60 -14.21 8.84
N ILE A 228 5.84 -14.05 9.33
CA ILE A 228 7.05 -14.63 8.71
C ILE A 228 6.92 -16.16 8.65
N ALA A 229 6.46 -16.80 9.73
CA ALA A 229 6.26 -18.24 9.76
C ALA A 229 5.20 -18.71 8.75
N LYS A 230 4.12 -17.93 8.54
CA LYS A 230 3.11 -18.23 7.50
C LYS A 230 3.70 -18.19 6.09
N ILE A 231 4.50 -17.17 5.76
CA ILE A 231 5.20 -17.07 4.47
C ILE A 231 6.17 -18.25 4.30
N ASN A 232 6.98 -18.53 5.33
CA ASN A 232 7.98 -19.58 5.27
C ASN A 232 7.37 -20.97 5.03
N ASN A 233 6.25 -21.25 5.69
CA ASN A 233 5.58 -22.55 5.65
C ASN A 233 4.52 -22.67 4.54
N LYS A 234 4.38 -21.66 3.67
CA LYS A 234 3.41 -21.71 2.56
C LYS A 234 3.77 -22.84 1.59
N PRO A 235 2.90 -23.85 1.39
CA PRO A 235 3.21 -24.97 0.51
C PRO A 235 3.04 -24.60 -0.97
N LEU A 236 3.76 -25.32 -1.83
CA LEU A 236 3.51 -25.37 -3.27
C LEU A 236 2.73 -26.66 -3.56
N ASN A 237 1.54 -26.52 -4.12
CA ASN A 237 0.66 -27.63 -4.44
C ASN A 237 0.86 -28.13 -5.87
N ASN A 238 1.21 -27.24 -6.80
CA ASN A 238 1.24 -27.52 -8.23
C ASN A 238 2.67 -27.52 -8.79
N LYS A 239 3.46 -26.50 -8.46
CA LYS A 239 4.86 -26.38 -8.94
C LYS A 239 5.84 -26.98 -7.94
N THR A 240 5.91 -28.31 -7.90
CA THR A 240 6.64 -29.04 -6.84
C THR A 240 8.06 -29.47 -7.21
N SER A 241 8.54 -29.16 -8.42
CA SER A 241 9.89 -29.54 -8.85
C SER A 241 10.97 -28.87 -7.98
N SER A 242 12.19 -29.44 -7.97
CA SER A 242 13.28 -28.87 -7.16
C SER A 242 13.64 -27.44 -7.60
N SER A 243 13.61 -27.17 -8.91
CA SER A 243 13.83 -25.82 -9.45
C SER A 243 12.72 -24.85 -9.06
N ASP A 244 11.45 -25.27 -9.13
CA ASP A 244 10.32 -24.41 -8.73
C ASP A 244 10.41 -24.04 -7.25
N ARG A 245 10.70 -25.03 -6.39
CA ARG A 245 10.88 -24.81 -4.95
C ARG A 245 12.03 -23.85 -4.67
N GLN A 246 13.14 -23.99 -5.39
CA GLN A 246 14.29 -23.09 -5.23
C GLN A 246 13.93 -21.65 -5.62
N THR A 247 13.31 -21.45 -6.79
CA THR A 247 12.84 -20.14 -7.25
C THR A 247 11.88 -19.52 -6.24
N PHE A 248 10.83 -20.25 -5.84
CA PHE A 248 9.86 -19.76 -4.87
C PHE A 248 10.48 -19.43 -3.51
N ASN A 249 11.40 -20.26 -3.02
CA ASN A 249 12.08 -20.01 -1.76
C ASN A 249 13.01 -18.80 -1.79
N SER A 250 13.59 -18.49 -2.97
CA SER A 250 14.36 -17.26 -3.20
C SER A 250 13.42 -16.05 -3.23
N ASP A 251 12.38 -16.12 -4.05
CA ASP A 251 11.48 -14.99 -4.29
C ASP A 251 10.67 -14.61 -3.04
N LYS A 252 10.29 -15.59 -2.21
CA LYS A 252 9.59 -15.31 -0.95
C LYS A 252 10.45 -14.57 0.09
N GLN A 253 11.80 -14.62 -0.03
CA GLN A 253 12.68 -13.90 0.90
C GLN A 253 12.44 -12.40 0.85
N VAL A 254 12.11 -11.85 -0.31
CA VAL A 254 11.83 -10.42 -0.48
C VAL A 254 10.73 -9.95 0.49
N TYR A 255 9.70 -10.77 0.69
CA TYR A 255 8.62 -10.45 1.62
C TYR A 255 9.04 -10.66 3.08
N ILE A 256 9.82 -11.69 3.36
CA ILE A 256 10.35 -11.96 4.72
C ILE A 256 11.26 -10.82 5.15
N GLU A 257 12.18 -10.38 4.30
CA GLU A 257 13.09 -9.26 4.55
C GLU A 257 12.32 -7.96 4.80
N GLN A 258 11.24 -7.70 4.04
CA GLN A 258 10.36 -6.56 4.33
C GLN A 258 9.73 -6.64 5.74
N LEU A 259 9.36 -7.82 6.23
CA LEU A 259 8.82 -8.01 7.58
C LEU A 259 9.92 -7.89 8.64
N GLU A 260 11.13 -8.38 8.37
CA GLU A 260 12.29 -8.23 9.25
C GLU A 260 12.71 -6.76 9.37
N LEU A 261 12.59 -5.94 8.32
CA LEU A 261 12.78 -4.48 8.41
C LEU A 261 11.76 -3.83 9.36
N PHE A 262 10.49 -4.26 9.33
CA PHE A 262 9.51 -3.79 10.31
C PHE A 262 9.90 -4.20 11.73
N LYS A 263 10.41 -5.42 11.90
CA LYS A 263 10.90 -5.91 13.20
C LYS A 263 12.10 -5.13 13.71
N ALA A 264 13.05 -4.79 12.84
CA ALA A 264 14.19 -3.94 13.19
C ALA A 264 13.75 -2.56 13.70
N ASN A 265 12.74 -1.96 13.06
CA ASN A 265 12.18 -0.67 13.45
C ASN A 265 11.49 -0.67 14.82
N ILE A 266 11.07 -1.83 15.35
CA ILE A 266 10.47 -1.92 16.70
C ILE A 266 11.44 -1.44 17.77
N SER A 267 12.73 -1.67 17.58
CA SER A 267 13.76 -1.26 18.55
C SER A 267 13.94 0.26 18.61
N THR A 268 13.66 0.96 17.51
CA THR A 268 13.84 2.42 17.36
C THR A 268 12.59 3.23 17.68
N THR A 269 11.48 2.57 17.97
CA THR A 269 10.19 3.18 18.26
C THR A 269 9.74 2.73 19.66
N ALA A 270 9.02 3.61 20.37
CA ALA A 270 8.48 3.28 21.69
C ALA A 270 6.95 3.37 21.77
N VAL A 271 6.31 4.01 20.78
CA VAL A 271 4.86 4.03 20.67
C VAL A 271 4.42 3.42 19.33
N PHE A 272 3.52 2.46 19.38
CA PHE A 272 3.11 1.65 18.23
C PHE A 272 1.61 1.72 18.00
N SER A 273 1.19 1.97 16.77
CA SER A 273 -0.22 1.80 16.36
C SER A 273 -0.49 0.33 16.02
N ARG A 274 -1.39 -0.32 16.75
CA ARG A 274 -1.73 -1.73 16.51
C ARG A 274 -2.41 -1.90 15.16
N SER A 275 -3.45 -1.12 14.89
CA SER A 275 -4.15 -1.08 13.61
C SER A 275 -3.25 -0.64 12.46
N GLY A 276 -2.38 0.36 12.67
CA GLY A 276 -1.43 0.81 11.66
C GLY A 276 -0.44 -0.28 11.26
N LEU A 277 0.16 -0.95 12.25
CA LEU A 277 1.04 -2.08 11.99
C LEU A 277 0.29 -3.25 11.35
N ALA A 278 -0.87 -3.63 11.87
CA ALA A 278 -1.66 -4.72 11.31
C ALA A 278 -2.00 -4.47 9.83
N THR A 279 -2.32 -3.22 9.47
CA THR A 279 -2.57 -2.82 8.08
C THR A 279 -1.31 -3.02 7.23
N GLN A 280 -0.15 -2.54 7.69
CA GLN A 280 1.12 -2.69 6.96
C GLN A 280 1.54 -4.16 6.79
N LEU A 281 1.36 -4.99 7.82
CA LEU A 281 1.63 -6.43 7.75
C LEU A 281 0.68 -7.10 6.76
N GLN A 282 -0.63 -6.82 6.85
CA GLN A 282 -1.63 -7.37 5.95
C GLN A 282 -1.40 -6.97 4.50
N GLU A 283 -0.89 -5.76 4.24
CA GLU A 283 -0.52 -5.35 2.88
C GLU A 283 0.61 -6.22 2.30
N VAL A 284 1.67 -6.49 3.07
CA VAL A 284 2.76 -7.38 2.62
C VAL A 284 2.23 -8.80 2.39
N ILE A 285 1.42 -9.31 3.32
CA ILE A 285 0.84 -10.66 3.21
C ILE A 285 -0.09 -10.78 2.00
N LYS A 286 -0.96 -9.80 1.74
CA LYS A 286 -1.83 -9.81 0.56
C LYS A 286 -1.03 -9.84 -0.74
N ARG A 287 0.08 -9.10 -0.82
CA ARG A 287 0.95 -9.11 -2.01
C ARG A 287 1.71 -10.43 -2.16
N PHE A 288 2.16 -11.02 -1.05
CA PHE A 288 2.74 -12.36 -1.05
C PHE A 288 1.73 -13.43 -1.50
N GLU A 289 0.53 -13.43 -0.95
CA GLU A 289 -0.53 -14.40 -1.30
C GLU A 289 -0.92 -14.28 -2.79
N ARG A 290 -0.98 -13.06 -3.32
CA ARG A 290 -1.15 -12.84 -4.76
C ARG A 290 0.02 -13.40 -5.58
N ALA A 291 1.27 -13.11 -5.21
CA ALA A 291 2.41 -13.66 -5.93
C ALA A 291 2.46 -15.19 -5.85
N HIS A 292 2.10 -15.77 -4.70
CA HIS A 292 1.99 -17.22 -4.52
C HIS A 292 0.92 -17.82 -5.44
N SER A 293 -0.28 -17.21 -5.53
CA SER A 293 -1.35 -17.73 -6.39
C SER A 293 -0.96 -17.69 -7.87
N PHE A 294 -0.21 -16.67 -8.31
CA PHE A 294 0.33 -16.58 -9.67
C PHE A 294 1.49 -17.55 -9.90
N PHE A 295 2.32 -17.82 -8.90
CA PHE A 295 3.42 -18.77 -9.02
C PHE A 295 2.89 -20.19 -9.11
N ASP A 296 2.06 -20.61 -8.16
CA ASP A 296 1.65 -21.99 -7.95
C ASP A 296 0.45 -22.39 -8.84
N VAL A 297 0.36 -21.85 -10.05
CA VAL A 297 -0.63 -22.29 -11.03
C VAL A 297 -0.25 -23.65 -11.62
N PRO A 298 -1.20 -24.59 -11.77
CA PRO A 298 -0.93 -25.89 -12.36
C PRO A 298 -0.59 -25.78 -13.83
N THR A 299 0.42 -26.54 -14.26
CA THR A 299 0.82 -26.60 -15.67
C THR A 299 -0.26 -27.31 -16.48
N PRO A 300 -0.77 -26.70 -17.56
CA PRO A 300 -1.76 -27.34 -18.42
C PRO A 300 -1.13 -28.58 -19.07
N SER A 301 -1.89 -29.66 -19.10
CA SER A 301 -1.52 -30.88 -19.81
C SER A 301 -2.52 -31.10 -20.93
N SER A 302 -2.07 -30.99 -22.18
CA SER A 302 -2.84 -31.38 -23.36
C SER A 302 -2.29 -32.71 -23.87
N THR A 303 -2.73 -33.81 -23.25
CA THR A 303 -2.45 -35.13 -23.81
C THR A 303 -3.51 -35.47 -24.86
N SER A 304 -3.13 -36.23 -25.89
CA SER A 304 -4.10 -36.84 -26.80
C SER A 304 -4.57 -38.16 -26.20
N PRO A 305 -5.89 -38.43 -26.06
CA PRO A 305 -7.04 -37.70 -26.60
C PRO A 305 -7.55 -36.53 -25.73
N ALA A 306 -8.39 -35.65 -26.30
CA ALA A 306 -8.93 -34.43 -25.66
C ALA A 306 -9.56 -34.64 -24.26
N GLY A 307 -10.12 -35.82 -23.97
CA GLY A 307 -10.65 -36.16 -22.65
C GLY A 307 -9.58 -36.35 -21.55
N SER A 308 -8.29 -36.26 -21.89
CA SER A 308 -7.18 -36.31 -20.94
C SER A 308 -6.53 -34.93 -20.71
N ALA A 309 -7.10 -33.87 -21.29
CA ALA A 309 -6.68 -32.51 -21.03
C ALA A 309 -6.99 -32.12 -19.58
N ARG A 310 -6.03 -31.53 -18.86
CA ARG A 310 -6.22 -31.06 -17.47
C ARG A 310 -5.47 -29.76 -17.20
N ASN A 311 -5.90 -29.06 -16.14
CA ASN A 311 -5.22 -27.91 -15.55
C ASN A 311 -5.20 -26.65 -16.43
N PHE A 312 -6.25 -26.41 -17.20
CA PHE A 312 -6.35 -25.18 -17.99
C PHE A 312 -6.81 -24.00 -17.13
N VAL A 313 -5.88 -23.07 -16.88
CA VAL A 313 -6.12 -21.89 -16.04
C VAL A 313 -6.19 -20.61 -16.86
N SER A 314 -5.34 -20.47 -17.89
CA SER A 314 -5.38 -19.39 -18.89
C SER A 314 -5.45 -19.94 -20.32
N SER A 315 -5.81 -19.06 -21.25
CA SER A 315 -5.95 -19.40 -22.68
C SER A 315 -4.61 -19.56 -23.41
N ASP A 316 -3.52 -19.05 -22.82
CA ASP A 316 -2.17 -19.00 -23.40
C ASP A 316 -1.18 -19.98 -22.74
N GLY A 317 -1.69 -20.95 -21.98
CA GLY A 317 -0.86 -21.97 -21.34
C GLY A 317 -0.02 -21.44 -20.16
N ASN A 318 -0.59 -20.53 -19.38
CA ASN A 318 0.00 -19.83 -18.25
C ASN A 318 1.16 -18.87 -18.59
N VAL A 319 1.37 -18.52 -19.88
CA VAL A 319 2.47 -17.62 -20.27
C VAL A 319 2.27 -16.24 -19.64
N SER A 320 1.08 -15.66 -19.76
CA SER A 320 0.74 -14.37 -19.16
C SER A 320 0.79 -14.43 -17.63
N ILE A 321 0.30 -15.49 -17.01
CA ILE A 321 0.33 -15.65 -15.55
C ILE A 321 1.78 -15.67 -15.05
N ASN A 322 2.66 -16.45 -15.69
CA ASN A 322 4.07 -16.53 -15.32
C ASN A 322 4.78 -15.17 -15.53
N LYS A 323 4.40 -14.41 -16.55
CA LYS A 323 4.87 -13.02 -16.74
C LYS A 323 4.39 -12.13 -15.58
N GLY A 324 3.12 -12.22 -15.21
CA GLY A 324 2.54 -11.46 -14.10
C GLY A 324 3.26 -11.72 -12.77
N TYR A 325 3.55 -13.00 -12.48
CA TYR A 325 4.37 -13.38 -11.33
C TYR A 325 5.73 -12.66 -11.30
N ARG A 326 6.46 -12.69 -12.43
CA ARG A 326 7.77 -12.04 -12.54
C ARG A 326 7.69 -10.53 -12.29
N VAL A 327 6.67 -9.87 -12.83
CA VAL A 327 6.43 -8.44 -12.60
C VAL A 327 6.20 -8.17 -11.11
N PHE A 328 5.43 -9.01 -10.42
CA PHE A 328 5.20 -8.85 -8.97
C PHE A 328 6.49 -8.96 -8.18
N ILE A 329 7.32 -9.99 -8.42
CA ILE A 329 8.59 -10.16 -7.70
C ILE A 329 9.55 -9.00 -7.97
N GLU A 330 9.66 -8.54 -9.23
CA GLU A 330 10.49 -7.40 -9.60
C GLU A 330 10.07 -6.12 -8.86
N GLN A 331 8.76 -5.85 -8.81
CA GLN A 331 8.25 -4.66 -8.10
C GLN A 331 8.41 -4.79 -6.58
N GLU A 332 8.33 -5.99 -6.01
CA GLU A 332 8.58 -6.21 -4.57
C GLU A 332 10.04 -6.04 -4.19
N GLN A 333 10.97 -6.49 -5.05
CA GLN A 333 12.41 -6.21 -4.86
C GLN A 333 12.67 -4.70 -4.87
N ARG A 334 12.00 -3.96 -5.76
CA ARG A 334 12.05 -2.50 -5.79
C ARG A 334 11.51 -1.89 -4.48
N ILE A 335 10.36 -2.35 -4.01
CA ILE A 335 9.78 -1.89 -2.72
C ILE A 335 10.74 -2.18 -1.55
N LEU A 336 11.36 -3.35 -1.52
CA LEU A 336 12.34 -3.71 -0.49
C LEU A 336 13.52 -2.74 -0.53
N SER A 337 14.15 -2.52 -1.70
CA SER A 337 15.28 -1.60 -1.83
C SER A 337 14.94 -0.16 -1.38
N ILE A 338 13.71 0.29 -1.64
CA ILE A 338 13.20 1.58 -1.17
C ILE A 338 13.11 1.61 0.36
N LYS A 339 12.56 0.57 0.98
CA LYS A 339 12.48 0.47 2.45
C LYS A 339 13.84 0.41 3.11
N GLU A 340 14.80 -0.29 2.52
CA GLU A 340 16.19 -0.33 3.01
C GLU A 340 16.83 1.06 2.94
N ALA A 341 16.64 1.78 1.83
CA ALA A 341 17.11 3.15 1.69
C ALA A 341 16.44 4.09 2.70
N GLU A 342 15.13 3.96 2.95
CA GLU A 342 14.41 4.70 3.99
C GLU A 342 14.99 4.42 5.38
N LEU A 343 15.24 3.15 5.71
CA LEU A 343 15.82 2.78 7.00
C LEU A 343 17.22 3.38 7.18
N GLN A 344 18.06 3.31 6.15
CA GLN A 344 19.39 3.91 6.18
C GLN A 344 19.33 5.42 6.39
N MET A 345 18.42 6.12 5.69
CA MET A 345 18.22 7.56 5.85
C MET A 345 17.79 7.93 7.28
N LEU A 346 16.87 7.14 7.88
CA LEU A 346 16.38 7.37 9.23
C LEU A 346 17.45 7.10 10.29
N GLN A 347 18.21 6.01 10.17
CA GLN A 347 19.23 5.63 11.14
C GLN A 347 20.44 6.58 11.11
N LEU A 348 20.84 7.02 9.91
CA LEU A 348 22.03 7.84 9.74
C LEU A 348 21.76 9.35 9.77
N GLN A 349 20.49 9.76 9.78
CA GLN A 349 20.07 11.16 9.58
C GLN A 349 20.75 11.77 8.33
N GLY A 350 20.94 10.97 7.30
CA GLY A 350 21.79 11.29 6.16
C GLY A 350 22.01 10.11 5.22
N ILE A 351 22.83 10.33 4.19
CA ILE A 351 23.23 9.29 3.24
C ILE A 351 24.62 8.78 3.63
N ALA A 352 24.73 7.47 3.90
CA ALA A 352 26.04 6.83 3.98
C ALA A 352 26.65 6.79 2.58
N GLY A 353 27.79 7.46 2.43
CA GLY A 353 28.68 7.34 1.30
C GLY A 353 30.02 6.77 1.76
N THR A 354 30.87 6.51 0.78
CA THR A 354 32.28 6.22 1.03
C THR A 354 33.09 7.34 0.38
N ASP A 355 34.03 7.94 1.11
CA ASP A 355 34.94 8.92 0.51
C ASP A 355 35.87 8.23 -0.51
N SER A 356 36.62 9.02 -1.26
CA SER A 356 37.61 8.51 -2.24
C SER A 356 38.69 7.62 -1.62
N ASN A 357 38.81 7.56 -0.30
CA ASN A 357 39.77 6.76 0.44
C ASN A 357 39.15 5.48 1.06
N GLY A 358 37.87 5.21 0.82
CA GLY A 358 37.20 4.03 1.39
C GLY A 358 36.64 4.25 2.82
N ASN A 359 36.64 5.47 3.35
CA ASN A 359 36.07 5.76 4.66
C ASN A 359 34.56 6.04 4.54
N SER A 360 33.78 5.47 5.46
CA SER A 360 32.35 5.77 5.55
C SER A 360 32.13 7.23 5.94
N ILE A 361 31.55 8.02 5.05
CA ILE A 361 31.10 9.39 5.31
C ILE A 361 29.58 9.40 5.41
N VAL A 362 29.04 10.06 6.44
CA VAL A 362 27.59 10.29 6.54
C VAL A 362 27.34 11.73 6.17
N SER A 363 26.79 11.95 4.97
CA SER A 363 26.33 13.28 4.56
C SER A 363 25.00 13.55 5.25
N ARG A 364 25.04 14.33 6.33
CA ARG A 364 23.83 14.83 6.99
C ARG A 364 23.07 15.70 6.01
N LEU A 365 21.84 15.29 5.69
CA LEU A 365 20.97 16.06 4.81
C LEU A 365 20.26 17.14 5.62
N ASP A 366 20.06 18.30 5.03
CA ASP A 366 19.16 19.29 5.60
C ASP A 366 17.71 18.76 5.56
N VAL A 367 16.89 19.21 6.52
CA VAL A 367 15.51 18.71 6.70
C VAL A 367 14.68 18.82 5.42
N PRO A 368 14.72 19.92 4.64
CA PRO A 368 14.01 19.99 3.36
C PRO A 368 14.42 18.90 2.36
N THR A 369 15.71 18.62 2.21
CA THR A 369 16.21 17.58 1.31
C THR A 369 15.81 16.19 1.80
N LEU A 370 15.88 15.93 3.11
CA LEU A 370 15.44 14.67 3.70
C LEU A 370 13.94 14.44 3.45
N VAL A 371 13.10 15.45 3.67
CA VAL A 371 11.66 15.36 3.41
C VAL A 371 11.39 15.11 1.93
N ALA A 372 12.10 15.80 1.03
CA ALA A 372 11.95 15.59 -0.41
C ALA A 372 12.34 14.17 -0.83
N LEU A 373 13.42 13.61 -0.29
CA LEU A 373 13.83 12.24 -0.55
C LEU A 373 12.79 11.23 -0.05
N ILE A 374 12.29 11.40 1.17
CA ILE A 374 11.23 10.53 1.72
C ILE A 374 9.96 10.60 0.86
N GLN A 375 9.57 11.79 0.40
CA GLN A 375 8.40 11.95 -0.47
C GLN A 375 8.63 11.33 -1.86
N ASN A 376 9.85 11.41 -2.38
CA ASN A 376 10.22 10.73 -3.63
C ASN A 376 10.18 9.20 -3.46
N GLN A 377 10.74 8.65 -2.38
CA GLN A 377 10.69 7.22 -2.09
C GLN A 377 9.24 6.71 -2.00
N ASN A 378 8.37 7.47 -1.34
CA ASN A 378 6.93 7.18 -1.33
C ASN A 378 6.31 7.16 -2.74
N SER A 379 6.68 8.10 -3.61
CA SER A 379 6.24 8.10 -5.02
C SER A 379 6.72 6.87 -5.79
N LEU A 380 7.98 6.46 -5.62
CA LEU A 380 8.54 5.27 -6.26
C LEU A 380 7.87 3.98 -5.75
N LYS A 381 7.57 3.91 -4.45
CA LYS A 381 6.82 2.80 -3.85
C LYS A 381 5.41 2.72 -4.44
N LEU A 382 4.70 3.84 -4.56
CA LEU A 382 3.38 3.90 -5.19
C LEU A 382 3.44 3.48 -6.66
N GLN A 383 4.47 3.91 -7.41
CA GLN A 383 4.67 3.47 -8.80
C GLN A 383 4.80 1.94 -8.94
N ALA A 384 5.54 1.31 -8.02
CA ALA A 384 5.67 -0.14 -7.98
C ALA A 384 4.31 -0.82 -7.73
N VAL A 385 3.52 -0.29 -6.79
CA VAL A 385 2.14 -0.78 -6.51
C VAL A 385 1.21 -0.60 -7.71
N ILE A 386 1.24 0.56 -8.36
CA ILE A 386 0.48 0.83 -9.58
C ILE A 386 0.84 -0.18 -10.67
N THR A 387 2.13 -0.43 -10.89
CA THR A 387 2.61 -1.40 -11.88
C THR A 387 2.07 -2.80 -11.61
N MET A 388 2.08 -3.25 -10.34
CA MET A 388 1.47 -4.53 -9.96
C MET A 388 -0.05 -4.55 -10.22
N ARG A 389 -0.77 -3.48 -9.89
CA ARG A 389 -2.23 -3.41 -10.15
C ARG A 389 -2.55 -3.34 -11.64
N THR A 390 -1.73 -2.66 -12.45
CA THR A 390 -1.88 -2.62 -13.91
C THR A 390 -1.66 -3.99 -14.55
N GLU A 391 -0.68 -4.75 -14.07
CA GLU A 391 -0.50 -6.14 -14.51
C GLU A 391 -1.71 -6.99 -14.10
N GLN A 392 -2.21 -6.85 -12.86
CA GLN A 392 -3.43 -7.54 -12.42
C GLN A 392 -4.64 -7.20 -13.30
N LEU A 393 -4.80 -5.93 -13.72
CA LEU A 393 -5.85 -5.50 -14.65
C LEU A 393 -5.67 -6.12 -16.04
N THR A 394 -4.43 -6.26 -16.51
CA THR A 394 -4.12 -6.92 -17.79
C THR A 394 -4.53 -8.39 -17.75
N GLN A 395 -4.24 -9.07 -16.64
CA GLN A 395 -4.63 -10.47 -16.38
C GLN A 395 -6.15 -10.61 -16.29
N LEU A 396 -6.82 -9.65 -15.63
CA LEU A 396 -8.28 -9.60 -15.59
C LEU A 396 -8.88 -9.42 -16.99
N ASN A 397 -8.33 -8.54 -17.82
CA ASN A 397 -8.81 -8.33 -19.18
C ASN A 397 -8.64 -9.58 -20.07
N GLN A 398 -7.52 -10.30 -19.92
CA GLN A 398 -7.30 -11.57 -20.62
C GLN A 398 -8.31 -12.64 -20.19
N LEU A 399 -8.58 -12.73 -18.88
CA LEU A 399 -9.62 -13.61 -18.36
C LEU A 399 -11.01 -13.22 -18.90
N SER A 400 -11.35 -11.93 -18.90
CA SER A 400 -12.63 -11.45 -19.46
C SER A 400 -12.80 -11.79 -20.94
N GLN A 401 -11.72 -11.77 -21.73
CA GLN A 401 -11.75 -12.25 -23.12
C GLN A 401 -12.08 -13.75 -23.20
N ALA A 402 -11.55 -14.58 -22.31
CA ALA A 402 -11.89 -16.00 -22.23
C ALA A 402 -13.37 -16.21 -21.86
N TYR A 403 -13.90 -15.45 -20.89
CA TYR A 403 -15.34 -15.49 -20.56
C TYR A 403 -16.22 -15.06 -21.74
N SER A 404 -15.85 -13.99 -22.45
CA SER A 404 -16.60 -13.51 -23.62
C SER A 404 -16.60 -14.54 -24.76
N GLU A 405 -15.46 -15.20 -25.00
CA GLU A 405 -15.39 -16.27 -26.00
C GLU A 405 -16.28 -17.46 -25.60
N MET A 406 -16.26 -17.88 -24.33
CA MET A 406 -17.15 -18.95 -23.86
C MET A 406 -18.63 -18.56 -24.00
N GLN A 407 -19.00 -17.33 -23.63
CA GLN A 407 -20.36 -16.81 -23.82
C GLN A 407 -20.76 -16.80 -25.30
N ARG A 408 -19.85 -16.44 -26.21
CA ARG A 408 -20.08 -16.52 -27.66
C ARG A 408 -20.42 -17.95 -28.09
N LEU A 409 -19.62 -18.93 -27.66
CA LEU A 409 -19.85 -20.35 -27.97
C LEU A 409 -21.18 -20.87 -27.41
N VAL A 410 -21.53 -20.51 -26.17
CA VAL A 410 -22.83 -20.88 -25.57
C VAL A 410 -23.99 -20.23 -26.31
N ASN A 411 -23.88 -18.96 -26.68
CA ASN A 411 -24.92 -18.25 -27.43
C ASN A 411 -25.09 -18.80 -28.85
N GLU A 412 -24.02 -19.22 -29.52
CA GLU A 412 -24.10 -19.93 -30.80
C GLU A 412 -24.79 -21.27 -30.66
N THR A 413 -24.54 -21.99 -29.56
CA THR A 413 -25.23 -23.24 -29.24
C THR A 413 -26.71 -23.00 -28.96
N LEU A 414 -27.07 -21.95 -28.22
CA LEU A 414 -28.47 -21.61 -27.94
C LEU A 414 -29.26 -21.24 -29.21
N LYS A 415 -28.59 -20.72 -30.25
CA LYS A 415 -29.20 -20.42 -31.56
C LYS A 415 -29.52 -21.67 -32.39
N SER A 416 -28.89 -22.82 -32.12
CA SER A 416 -29.19 -24.06 -32.84
C SER A 416 -30.50 -24.70 -32.40
N PHE A 417 -31.04 -24.31 -31.23
CA PHE A 417 -32.34 -24.77 -30.76
C PHE A 417 -33.47 -24.16 -31.58
N THR A 418 -34.21 -25.01 -32.28
CA THR A 418 -35.36 -24.60 -33.10
C THR A 418 -36.68 -24.76 -32.36
N GLN A 419 -36.72 -25.65 -31.35
CA GLN A 419 -37.92 -25.92 -30.57
C GLN A 419 -38.09 -24.91 -29.43
N THR A 420 -39.35 -24.54 -29.16
CA THR A 420 -39.73 -23.60 -28.10
C THR A 420 -40.76 -24.25 -27.17
N GLY A 421 -40.88 -23.74 -25.94
CA GLY A 421 -41.84 -24.25 -24.96
C GLY A 421 -41.49 -25.64 -24.40
N LYS A 422 -42.49 -26.48 -24.15
CA LYS A 422 -42.30 -27.80 -23.52
C LYS A 422 -41.47 -28.78 -24.34
N ASP A 423 -41.38 -28.58 -25.65
CA ASP A 423 -40.61 -29.43 -26.54
C ASP A 423 -39.12 -29.04 -26.59
N ALA A 424 -38.75 -27.84 -26.12
CA ALA A 424 -37.36 -27.38 -26.09
C ALA A 424 -36.42 -28.25 -25.22
N GLU A 425 -36.98 -29.02 -24.29
CA GLU A 425 -36.22 -29.96 -23.44
C GLU A 425 -35.92 -31.30 -24.13
N LYS A 426 -36.59 -31.59 -25.26
CA LYS A 426 -36.35 -32.82 -26.04
C LYS A 426 -35.21 -32.66 -27.02
N GLU A 427 -35.00 -31.44 -27.52
CA GLU A 427 -33.86 -31.09 -28.36
C GLU A 427 -32.60 -31.04 -27.47
N LYS A 428 -31.52 -31.64 -27.95
CA LYS A 428 -30.21 -31.57 -27.30
C LYS A 428 -29.17 -31.20 -28.33
N HIS A 429 -28.25 -30.34 -27.93
CA HIS A 429 -27.15 -29.89 -28.78
C HIS A 429 -25.85 -29.96 -27.98
N SER A 430 -24.78 -30.40 -28.65
CA SER A 430 -23.42 -30.20 -28.18
C SER A 430 -23.01 -28.75 -28.36
N LEU A 431 -21.94 -28.33 -27.68
CA LEU A 431 -21.37 -27.01 -27.88
C LEU A 431 -21.07 -26.77 -29.36
N ALA A 432 -21.45 -25.60 -29.89
CA ALA A 432 -21.29 -25.21 -31.29
C ALA A 432 -19.83 -24.87 -31.65
N VAL A 433 -18.91 -25.81 -31.41
CA VAL A 433 -17.49 -25.69 -31.73
C VAL A 433 -16.97 -26.98 -32.33
N ASN A 434 -16.20 -26.86 -33.41
CA ASN A 434 -15.41 -27.99 -33.91
C ASN A 434 -13.99 -27.89 -33.32
N LEU A 435 -13.72 -28.65 -32.26
CA LEU A 435 -12.41 -28.67 -31.58
C LEU A 435 -11.26 -29.10 -32.51
N GLY A 436 -11.52 -29.78 -33.63
CA GLY A 436 -10.51 -30.12 -34.61
C GLY A 436 -9.98 -28.88 -35.34
N SER A 437 -10.88 -27.99 -35.77
CA SER A 437 -10.58 -26.80 -36.57
C SER A 437 -10.56 -25.48 -35.79
N ALA A 438 -10.95 -25.49 -34.51
CA ALA A 438 -10.95 -24.29 -33.67
C ALA A 438 -9.54 -23.70 -33.48
N SER A 439 -9.47 -22.40 -33.21
CA SER A 439 -8.21 -21.73 -32.84
C SER A 439 -7.66 -22.31 -31.53
N GLN A 440 -6.34 -22.22 -31.31
CA GLN A 440 -5.75 -22.63 -30.03
C GLN A 440 -6.37 -21.88 -28.85
N PHE A 441 -6.62 -20.58 -29.02
CA PHE A 441 -7.31 -19.77 -28.01
C PHE A 441 -8.70 -20.36 -27.66
N THR A 442 -9.55 -20.60 -28.65
CA THR A 442 -10.89 -21.17 -28.44
C THR A 442 -10.82 -22.56 -27.79
N LYS A 443 -9.84 -23.40 -28.15
CA LYS A 443 -9.64 -24.72 -27.51
C LYS A 443 -9.23 -24.57 -26.04
N SER A 444 -8.29 -23.69 -25.73
CA SER A 444 -7.87 -23.45 -24.35
C SER A 444 -9.01 -22.88 -23.52
N VAL A 445 -9.78 -21.92 -24.05
CA VAL A 445 -10.99 -21.39 -23.40
C VAL A 445 -11.98 -22.51 -23.13
N PHE A 446 -12.26 -23.35 -24.11
CA PHE A 446 -13.13 -24.51 -23.92
C PHE A 446 -12.66 -25.38 -22.73
N PHE A 447 -11.38 -25.74 -22.66
CA PHE A 447 -10.85 -26.54 -21.55
C PHE A 447 -10.81 -25.79 -20.20
N MET A 448 -10.74 -24.45 -20.19
CA MET A 448 -10.83 -23.66 -18.96
C MET A 448 -12.20 -23.79 -18.28
N PHE A 449 -13.26 -24.01 -19.05
CA PHE A 449 -14.66 -24.11 -18.59
C PHE A 449 -15.19 -25.55 -18.58
N GLU A 450 -14.41 -26.51 -19.07
CA GLU A 450 -14.74 -27.94 -19.06
C GLU A 450 -14.56 -28.54 -17.67
N ASP A 451 -15.55 -29.25 -17.12
CA ASP A 451 -15.50 -29.72 -15.72
C ASP A 451 -14.28 -30.62 -15.43
N VAL A 452 -13.95 -31.55 -16.32
CA VAL A 452 -12.83 -32.49 -16.13
C VAL A 452 -11.45 -31.92 -16.42
N ALA A 453 -11.39 -30.84 -17.22
CA ALA A 453 -10.14 -30.24 -17.69
C ALA A 453 -9.83 -28.90 -17.00
N SER A 454 -10.85 -28.25 -16.45
CA SER A 454 -10.74 -27.01 -15.71
C SER A 454 -9.75 -27.22 -14.57
N GLY A 455 -8.76 -26.33 -14.53
CA GLY A 455 -7.75 -26.35 -13.49
C GLY A 455 -8.26 -25.69 -12.21
N ALA A 456 -7.30 -25.43 -11.32
CA ALA A 456 -7.48 -24.46 -10.26
C ALA A 456 -8.02 -23.12 -10.81
N PRO A 457 -8.74 -22.32 -10.00
CA PRO A 457 -9.19 -21.00 -10.41
C PRO A 457 -8.01 -20.16 -10.89
N HIS A 458 -8.28 -19.26 -11.84
CA HIS A 458 -7.34 -18.23 -12.22
C HIS A 458 -6.93 -17.44 -10.97
N PRO A 459 -5.66 -17.02 -10.84
CA PRO A 459 -5.23 -16.21 -9.69
C PRO A 459 -6.11 -14.98 -9.46
N VAL A 460 -6.52 -14.32 -10.54
CA VAL A 460 -7.48 -13.19 -10.48
C VAL A 460 -8.88 -13.61 -10.02
N GLU A 461 -9.36 -14.80 -10.37
CA GLU A 461 -10.64 -15.30 -9.83
C GLU A 461 -10.55 -15.47 -8.31
N THR A 462 -9.41 -15.94 -7.81
CA THR A 462 -9.13 -16.05 -6.37
C THR A 462 -9.09 -14.67 -5.69
N ASP A 463 -8.43 -13.69 -6.31
CA ASP A 463 -8.34 -12.31 -5.78
C ASP A 463 -9.72 -11.64 -5.64
N PHE A 464 -10.65 -11.94 -6.56
CA PHE A 464 -12.01 -11.39 -6.56
C PHE A 464 -13.03 -12.29 -5.85
N ASN A 465 -12.58 -13.41 -5.26
CA ASN A 465 -13.45 -14.44 -4.69
C ASN A 465 -14.55 -14.89 -5.68
N ALA A 466 -14.21 -14.94 -6.96
CA ALA A 466 -15.07 -15.42 -8.03
C ALA A 466 -14.82 -16.92 -8.27
N THR A 467 -15.89 -17.69 -8.41
CA THR A 467 -15.79 -19.11 -8.80
C THR A 467 -16.07 -19.23 -10.28
N ARG A 468 -15.13 -19.80 -11.03
CA ARG A 468 -15.35 -20.09 -12.45
C ARG A 468 -16.48 -21.10 -12.62
N PRO A 469 -17.52 -20.81 -13.43
CA PRO A 469 -18.51 -21.83 -13.73
C PRO A 469 -17.90 -22.90 -14.64
N SER A 470 -18.13 -24.17 -14.36
CA SER A 470 -17.74 -25.28 -15.23
C SER A 470 -18.95 -26.00 -15.80
N HIS A 471 -18.76 -26.66 -16.95
CA HIS A 471 -19.76 -27.52 -17.57
C HIS A 471 -19.10 -28.78 -18.14
N ASP A 472 -19.75 -29.94 -18.03
CA ASP A 472 -19.24 -31.26 -18.46
C ASP A 472 -19.39 -31.43 -19.98
N MET A 473 -18.73 -30.59 -20.79
CA MET A 473 -18.91 -30.55 -22.24
C MET A 473 -18.20 -31.70 -22.96
N LEU A 474 -17.31 -32.45 -22.30
CA LEU A 474 -16.61 -33.60 -22.86
C LEU A 474 -17.08 -34.93 -22.26
N ASN A 475 -17.34 -35.90 -23.14
CA ASN A 475 -17.50 -37.27 -22.74
C ASN A 475 -16.13 -37.89 -22.41
N ASN A 476 -15.90 -38.17 -21.12
CA ASN A 476 -14.67 -38.75 -20.59
C ASN A 476 -14.25 -40.09 -21.23
N GLY A 477 -15.18 -40.84 -21.83
CA GLY A 477 -14.90 -42.16 -22.41
C GLY A 477 -14.35 -42.13 -23.83
N ASN A 478 -14.71 -41.14 -24.63
CA ASN A 478 -14.38 -41.10 -26.06
C ASN A 478 -13.92 -39.72 -26.58
N GLY A 479 -13.96 -38.68 -25.74
CA GLY A 479 -13.57 -37.31 -26.10
C GLY A 479 -14.57 -36.59 -27.02
N ASN A 480 -15.75 -37.16 -27.26
CA ASN A 480 -16.82 -36.49 -27.99
C ASN A 480 -17.50 -35.44 -27.11
N LEU A 481 -18.12 -34.43 -27.72
CA LEU A 481 -18.88 -33.44 -26.98
C LEU A 481 -20.16 -34.07 -26.42
N ASN A 482 -20.47 -33.77 -25.16
CA ASN A 482 -21.75 -34.12 -24.55
C ASN A 482 -22.85 -33.19 -25.10
N GLU A 483 -24.07 -33.72 -25.20
CA GLU A 483 -25.25 -32.97 -25.66
C GLU A 483 -26.15 -32.61 -24.48
N PHE A 484 -26.54 -31.34 -24.41
CA PHE A 484 -27.33 -30.79 -23.31
C PHE A 484 -28.62 -30.16 -23.81
N SER A 485 -29.63 -30.09 -22.93
CA SER A 485 -30.88 -29.40 -23.23
C SER A 485 -30.70 -27.89 -23.20
N ARG A 486 -31.67 -27.18 -23.78
CA ARG A 486 -31.67 -25.71 -23.81
C ARG A 486 -31.54 -25.10 -22.41
N THR A 487 -32.29 -25.62 -21.44
CA THR A 487 -32.31 -25.10 -20.07
C THR A 487 -30.97 -25.28 -19.36
N GLN A 488 -30.22 -26.34 -19.68
CA GLN A 488 -28.86 -26.54 -19.15
C GLN A 488 -27.89 -25.48 -19.71
N TRP A 489 -27.95 -25.22 -21.02
CA TRP A 489 -27.16 -24.15 -21.65
C TRP A 489 -27.53 -22.75 -21.16
N GLU A 490 -28.83 -22.46 -20.99
CA GLU A 490 -29.30 -21.19 -20.44
C GLU A 490 -28.79 -20.99 -19.01
N ARG A 491 -28.85 -22.02 -18.16
CA ARG A 491 -28.30 -21.96 -16.80
C ARG A 491 -26.81 -21.67 -16.81
N PHE A 492 -26.05 -22.35 -17.67
CA PHE A 492 -24.61 -22.11 -17.79
C PHE A 492 -24.30 -20.70 -18.32
N SER A 493 -25.08 -20.20 -19.27
CA SER A 493 -24.99 -18.81 -19.75
C SER A 493 -25.23 -17.78 -18.64
N THR A 494 -26.24 -18.00 -17.78
CA THR A 494 -26.48 -17.16 -16.60
C THR A 494 -25.29 -17.18 -15.64
N GLN A 495 -24.75 -18.37 -15.33
CA GLN A 495 -23.58 -18.50 -14.46
C GLN A 495 -22.34 -17.79 -15.02
N LEU A 496 -22.12 -17.82 -16.34
CA LEU A 496 -21.05 -17.07 -17.00
C LEU A 496 -21.26 -15.56 -16.84
N SER A 497 -22.50 -15.08 -17.00
CA SER A 497 -22.85 -13.66 -16.81
C SER A 497 -22.63 -13.20 -15.36
N ASP A 498 -23.01 -14.02 -14.39
CA ASP A 498 -22.83 -13.74 -12.96
C ASP A 498 -21.34 -13.64 -12.60
N ALA A 499 -20.52 -14.58 -13.10
CA ALA A 499 -19.07 -14.57 -12.88
C ALA A 499 -18.39 -13.33 -13.50
N VAL A 500 -18.78 -12.93 -14.71
CA VAL A 500 -18.27 -11.69 -15.34
C VAL A 500 -18.64 -10.45 -14.52
N THR A 501 -19.82 -10.43 -13.90
CA THR A 501 -20.24 -9.31 -13.02
C THR A 501 -19.37 -9.20 -11.78
N LEU A 502 -18.93 -10.32 -11.20
CA LEU A 502 -17.99 -10.34 -10.07
C LEU A 502 -16.58 -9.90 -10.48
N LEU A 503 -16.15 -10.24 -11.69
CA LEU A 503 -14.86 -9.88 -12.30
C LEU A 503 -14.85 -8.44 -12.83
N ASN A 504 -15.37 -7.47 -12.06
CA ASN A 504 -15.53 -6.10 -12.52
C ASN A 504 -14.18 -5.33 -12.57
N PRO A 505 -13.68 -4.94 -13.76
CA PRO A 505 -12.41 -4.21 -13.89
C PRO A 505 -12.46 -2.76 -13.36
N GLN A 506 -13.65 -2.21 -13.13
CA GLN A 506 -13.80 -0.84 -12.64
C GLN A 506 -13.20 -0.66 -11.24
N LEU A 507 -13.24 -1.69 -10.39
CA LEU A 507 -12.66 -1.62 -9.05
C LEU A 507 -11.14 -1.39 -9.12
N LEU A 508 -10.42 -2.21 -9.88
CA LEU A 508 -8.98 -2.03 -10.08
C LEU A 508 -8.64 -0.72 -10.79
N THR A 509 -9.47 -0.28 -11.74
CA THR A 509 -9.27 0.99 -12.44
C THR A 509 -9.39 2.16 -11.48
N ASN A 510 -10.37 2.14 -10.58
CA ASN A 510 -10.55 3.16 -9.55
C ASN A 510 -9.37 3.19 -8.58
N ASP A 511 -8.93 2.03 -8.12
CA ASP A 511 -7.77 1.87 -7.25
C ASP A 511 -6.48 2.40 -7.89
N ILE A 512 -6.22 2.08 -9.16
CA ILE A 512 -5.08 2.61 -9.94
C ILE A 512 -5.18 4.12 -10.08
N ASN A 513 -6.36 4.66 -10.35
CA ASN A 513 -6.56 6.11 -10.47
C ASN A 513 -6.36 6.83 -9.14
N GLN A 514 -6.76 6.22 -8.03
CA GLN A 514 -6.50 6.75 -6.69
C GLN A 514 -4.99 6.77 -6.41
N ASP A 515 -4.30 5.66 -6.61
CA ASP A 515 -2.84 5.59 -6.39
C ASP A 515 -2.08 6.59 -7.26
N ASN A 516 -2.47 6.75 -8.53
CA ASN A 516 -1.86 7.75 -9.43
C ASN A 516 -2.04 9.17 -8.89
N ARG A 517 -3.22 9.51 -8.35
CA ARG A 517 -3.45 10.83 -7.74
C ARG A 517 -2.59 11.01 -6.49
N GLU A 518 -2.47 9.98 -5.66
CA GLU A 518 -1.64 10.01 -4.44
C GLU A 518 -0.15 10.13 -4.80
N GLN A 519 0.32 9.41 -5.83
CA GLN A 519 1.67 9.49 -6.34
C GLN A 519 1.99 10.91 -6.84
N ASN A 520 1.11 11.48 -7.68
CA ASN A 520 1.28 12.85 -8.18
C ASN A 520 1.30 13.87 -7.04
N ARG A 521 0.44 13.70 -6.04
CA ARG A 521 0.42 14.55 -4.85
C ARG A 521 1.71 14.45 -4.05
N ALA A 522 2.25 13.25 -3.85
CA ALA A 522 3.52 13.05 -3.16
C ALA A 522 4.68 13.72 -3.91
N PHE A 523 4.70 13.62 -5.24
CA PHE A 523 5.71 14.25 -6.08
C PHE A 523 5.61 15.79 -6.07
N GLU A 524 4.40 16.35 -6.15
CA GLU A 524 4.17 17.79 -6.05
C GLU A 524 4.58 18.33 -4.67
N GLN A 525 4.30 17.58 -3.60
CA GLN A 525 4.73 17.92 -2.24
C GLN A 525 6.26 17.89 -2.11
N ALA A 526 6.94 16.90 -2.71
CA ALA A 526 8.40 16.81 -2.74
C ALA A 526 9.00 18.05 -3.40
N THR A 527 8.53 18.35 -4.61
CA THR A 527 9.00 19.49 -5.40
C THR A 527 8.73 20.82 -4.68
N GLY A 528 7.54 20.97 -4.10
CA GLY A 528 7.15 22.15 -3.34
C GLY A 528 7.94 22.31 -2.02
N THR A 529 8.38 21.22 -1.41
CA THR A 529 9.20 21.25 -0.20
C THR A 529 10.64 21.65 -0.51
N VAL A 530 11.25 21.09 -1.57
CA VAL A 530 12.59 21.50 -2.03
C VAL A 530 12.62 22.98 -2.36
N ARG A 531 11.63 23.46 -3.12
CA ARG A 531 11.56 24.86 -3.53
C ARG A 531 11.43 25.80 -2.32
N ARG A 532 10.54 25.48 -1.38
CA ARG A 532 10.40 26.28 -0.15
C ARG A 532 11.64 26.22 0.74
N GLY A 533 12.30 25.06 0.83
CA GLY A 533 13.57 24.91 1.53
C GLY A 533 14.67 25.79 0.94
N PHE A 534 14.77 25.82 -0.39
CA PHE A 534 15.70 26.70 -1.10
C PHE A 534 15.39 28.18 -0.88
N ASP A 535 14.11 28.58 -0.96
CA ASP A 535 13.69 29.96 -0.71
C ASP A 535 13.96 30.39 0.74
N LEU A 536 13.73 29.50 1.72
CA LEU A 536 14.08 29.74 3.13
C LEU A 536 15.59 29.88 3.31
N ASN A 537 16.39 29.00 2.71
CA ASN A 537 17.84 29.10 2.78
C ASN A 537 18.35 30.42 2.17
N ILE A 538 17.76 30.88 1.06
CA ILE A 538 18.07 32.20 0.48
C ILE A 538 17.65 33.33 1.43
N GLN A 539 16.46 33.26 2.04
CA GLN A 539 16.01 34.29 2.98
C GLN A 539 16.90 34.37 4.21
N ILE A 540 17.29 33.21 4.77
CA ILE A 540 18.23 33.13 5.89
C ILE A 540 19.57 33.73 5.47
N ALA A 541 20.13 33.33 4.32
CA ALA A 541 21.38 33.86 3.82
C ALA A 541 21.34 35.38 3.57
N ARG A 542 20.19 35.93 3.16
CA ARG A 542 19.98 37.37 2.98
C ARG A 542 19.75 38.12 4.30
N GLY A 543 19.19 37.48 5.32
CA GLY A 543 18.95 38.08 6.63
C GLY A 543 20.21 38.17 7.51
N PHE A 544 21.31 37.53 7.11
CA PHE A 544 22.61 37.58 7.77
C PHE A 544 23.60 38.59 7.16
N ASN A 545 23.23 39.27 6.06
CA ASN A 545 23.93 40.46 5.54
C ASN A 545 23.26 41.73 6.05
#